data_AF-A0A252E982-F1
#
_entry.id   AF-A0A252E982-F1
#
_cell.length_a   1.000
_cell.length_b   1.000
_cell.length_c   1.000
_cell.angle_alpha   90.00
_cell.angle_beta   90.00
_cell.angle_gamma   90.00
#
_symmetry.space_group_name_H-M   'P 1'
#
loop_
_entity.id
_entity.type
_entity.pdbx_description
1 polymer ?
#
loop_
_entity_poly.entity_id
_entity_poly.type
_entity_poly.pdbx_seq_one_letter_code
_entity_poly.pdbx_strand_id
1 'polypeptide(L)' 'MLEKNQAQELIKIFEKACDGMDEKGYKDYKFVGMEWDDETDVWEVTFYTEYGNDELVVVRVAPVKNGYRLAGRVYKD' A
#
# COMPACT_ATOMS: atom_id res chain seq x y z
N MET A 1 -8.46 11.73 -16.83
CA MET A 1 -9.25 10.49 -16.63
C MET A 1 -8.28 9.34 -16.81
N LEU A 2 -8.15 8.44 -15.84
CA LEU A 2 -7.24 7.30 -15.95
C LEU A 2 -7.71 6.36 -17.07
N GLU A 3 -6.77 5.80 -17.81
CA GLU A 3 -7.10 4.73 -18.75
C GLU A 3 -7.58 3.49 -17.97
N LYS A 4 -8.48 2.70 -18.56
CA LYS A 4 -9.06 1.52 -17.91
C LYS A 4 -7.99 0.56 -17.37
N ASN A 5 -6.90 0.37 -18.10
CA ASN A 5 -5.79 -0.50 -17.69
C ASN A 5 -5.03 0.07 -16.49
N GLN A 6 -4.81 1.39 -16.45
CA GLN A 6 -4.16 2.05 -15.31
C GLN A 6 -5.01 1.93 -14.05
N ALA A 7 -6.33 2.13 -14.16
CA ALA A 7 -7.26 1.97 -13.04
C ALA A 7 -7.24 0.53 -12.48
N GLN A 8 -7.17 -0.48 -13.35
CA GLN A 8 -7.08 -1.89 -12.93
C GLN A 8 -5.78 -2.20 -12.19
N GLU A 9 -4.66 -1.61 -12.60
CA GLU A 9 -3.38 -1.79 -11.88
C GLU A 9 -3.40 -1.13 -10.50
N LEU A 10 -3.95 0.09 -10.39
CA LEU A 10 -4.11 0.77 -9.11
C LEU A 10 -4.99 -0.01 -8.13
N ILE A 11 -6.04 -0.68 -8.62
CA ILE A 11 -6.89 -1.56 -7.80
C ILE A 11 -6.07 -2.74 -7.25
N LYS A 12 -5.25 -3.41 -8.08
CA LYS A 12 -4.43 -4.55 -7.63
C LYS A 12 -3.40 -4.13 -6.57
N ILE A 13 -2.81 -2.95 -6.72
CA ILE A 13 -1.87 -2.39 -5.74
C ILE A 13 -2.60 -2.14 -4.42
N PHE A 14 -3.79 -1.52 -4.48
CA PHE A 14 -4.62 -1.26 -3.32
C PHE A 14 -5.06 -2.55 -2.61
N GLU A 15 -5.57 -3.53 -3.35
CA GLU A 15 -5.92 -4.86 -2.81
C GLU A 15 -4.72 -5.49 -2.10
N LYS A 16 -3.52 -5.39 -2.70
CA LYS A 16 -2.33 -5.94 -2.07
C LYS A 16 -1.93 -5.20 -0.80
N ALA A 17 -2.19 -3.90 -0.72
CA ALA A 17 -1.95 -3.13 0.48
C ALA A 17 -2.95 -3.48 1.61
N CYS A 18 -4.22 -3.74 1.27
CA CYS A 18 -5.22 -4.25 2.21
C CYS A 18 -4.81 -5.61 2.79
N ASP A 19 -4.30 -6.55 1.97
CA ASP A 19 -3.72 -7.80 2.48
C ASP A 19 -2.67 -7.53 3.56
N GLY A 20 -1.82 -6.52 3.35
CA GLY A 20 -0.77 -6.14 4.30
C GLY A 20 -1.29 -5.50 5.60
N MET A 21 -2.45 -4.84 5.55
CA MET A 21 -3.14 -4.36 6.75
C MET A 21 -3.72 -5.54 7.54
N ASP A 22 -4.37 -6.47 6.83
CA ASP A 22 -5.00 -7.66 7.41
C ASP A 22 -3.96 -8.61 8.03
N GLU A 23 -2.82 -8.85 7.34
CA GLU A 23 -1.69 -9.65 7.84
C GLU A 23 -1.08 -9.08 9.13
N LYS A 24 -1.10 -7.75 9.29
CA LYS A 24 -0.64 -7.05 10.50
C LYS A 24 -1.71 -6.97 11.59
N GLY A 25 -2.92 -7.46 11.32
CA GLY A 25 -4.02 -7.49 12.28
C GLY A 25 -4.72 -6.14 12.47
N TYR A 26 -4.50 -5.17 11.57
CA TYR A 26 -5.27 -3.92 11.61
C TYR A 26 -6.73 -4.20 11.26
N LYS A 27 -7.63 -3.59 12.02
CA LYS A 27 -9.07 -3.59 11.78
C LYS A 27 -9.56 -2.16 11.66
N ASP A 28 -10.66 -1.96 10.95
CA ASP A 28 -11.34 -0.65 10.84
C ASP A 28 -10.42 0.48 10.32
N TYR A 29 -9.70 0.21 9.22
CA TYR A 29 -8.86 1.20 8.55
C TYR A 29 -9.57 1.90 7.39
N LYS A 30 -9.16 3.14 7.11
CA LYS A 30 -9.67 3.96 6.00
C LYS A 30 -8.55 4.30 5.04
N PHE A 31 -8.79 4.12 3.75
CA PHE A 31 -7.86 4.57 2.71
C PHE A 31 -7.74 6.09 2.71
N VAL A 32 -6.50 6.59 2.65
CA VAL A 32 -6.19 8.03 2.62
C VAL A 32 -5.65 8.42 1.24
N GLY A 33 -4.68 7.68 0.73
CA GLY A 33 -4.01 8.02 -0.51
C GLY A 33 -3.02 6.96 -0.94
N MET A 34 -2.57 7.07 -2.19
CA MET A 34 -1.57 6.19 -2.77
C MET A 34 -0.66 6.99 -3.68
N GLU A 35 0.65 6.80 -3.54
CA GLU A 35 1.67 7.48 -4.33
C GLU A 35 2.81 6.52 -4.71
N TRP A 36 3.54 6.91 -5.74
CA TRP A 36 4.68 6.15 -6.24
C TRP A 36 5.98 6.77 -5.74
N ASP A 37 6.83 5.97 -5.09
CA ASP A 37 8.16 6.35 -4.63
C ASP A 37 9.21 5.93 -5.69
N ASP A 38 9.63 6.91 -6.49
CA ASP A 38 10.64 6.74 -7.54
C ASP A 38 12.02 6.31 -7.00
N GLU A 39 12.35 6.61 -5.74
CA GLU A 39 13.65 6.26 -5.17
C GLU A 39 13.74 4.78 -4.80
N THR A 40 12.62 4.19 -4.36
CA THR A 40 12.58 2.80 -3.89
C THR A 40 11.80 1.84 -4.79
N ASP A 41 11.24 2.33 -5.90
CA ASP A 41 10.49 1.55 -6.91
C ASP A 41 9.30 0.81 -6.27
N VAL A 42 8.59 1.49 -5.36
CA VAL A 42 7.42 0.95 -4.65
C VAL A 42 6.26 1.94 -4.65
N TRP A 43 5.06 1.40 -4.59
CA TRP A 43 3.87 2.15 -4.23
C TRP A 43 3.75 2.28 -2.72
N GLU A 44 3.50 3.48 -2.23
CA GLU A 44 3.12 3.76 -0.85
C GLU A 44 1.61 3.94 -0.78
N VAL A 45 0.95 3.09 0.01
CA VAL A 45 -0.49 3.14 0.23
C VAL A 45 -0.75 3.50 1.69
N THR A 46 -1.37 4.65 1.91
CA THR A 46 -1.57 5.23 3.23
C THR A 46 -2.98 4.98 3.72
N PHE A 47 -3.06 4.49 4.95
CA PHE A 47 -4.30 4.22 5.67
C PHE A 47 -4.33 4.99 6.98
N TYR A 48 -5.51 5.43 7.36
CA TYR A 48 -5.81 5.91 8.70
C TYR A 48 -6.39 4.75 9.51
N THR A 49 -5.91 4.55 10.74
CA THR A 49 -6.41 3.51 11.64
C THR A 49 -6.86 4.11 12.95
N GLU A 50 -8.05 3.72 13.42
CA GLU A 50 -8.56 4.16 14.73
C GLU A 50 -7.89 3.37 15.88
N TYR A 51 -7.37 2.17 15.58
CA TYR A 51 -6.76 1.26 16.53
C TYR A 51 -5.25 1.56 16.72
N GLY A 52 -4.91 2.73 17.25
CA GLY A 52 -3.51 3.03 17.59
C GLY A 52 -3.06 4.48 17.78
N ASN A 53 -3.92 5.40 18.25
CA ASN A 53 -3.61 6.84 18.45
C ASN A 53 -3.63 7.72 17.18
N ASP A 54 -4.60 7.57 16.28
CA ASP A 54 -4.69 8.41 15.07
C ASP A 54 -3.46 8.31 14.16
N GLU A 55 -2.81 7.14 14.13
CA GLU A 55 -1.61 6.92 13.33
C GLU A 55 -1.94 6.62 11.86
N LEU A 56 -1.17 7.26 10.97
CA LEU A 56 -1.14 6.92 9.55
C LEU A 56 -0.23 5.72 9.33
N VAL A 57 -0.80 4.65 8.80
CA VAL A 57 -0.06 3.43 8.43
C VAL A 57 0.23 3.47 6.95
N VAL A 58 1.51 3.42 6.59
CA VAL A 58 1.96 3.32 5.20
C VAL A 58 2.33 1.88 4.90
N VAL A 59 1.67 1.29 3.90
CA VAL A 59 1.97 -0.03 3.35
C VAL A 59 2.70 0.14 2.03
N ARG A 60 3.86 -0.49 1.91
CA ARG A 60 4.68 -0.44 0.69
C ARG A 60 4.42 -1.67 -0.18
N VAL A 61 4.18 -1.46 -1.47
CA VAL A 61 3.84 -2.50 -2.44
C VAL A 61 4.80 -2.40 -3.63
N ALA A 62 5.57 -3.45 -3.88
CA ALA A 62 6.54 -3.50 -4.98
C ALA A 62 5.98 -4.32 -6.16
N PRO A 63 6.18 -3.88 -7.41
CA PRO A 63 5.88 -4.68 -8.58
C PRO A 63 6.80 -5.92 -8.65
N VAL A 64 6.26 -7.03 -9.15
CA VAL A 64 7.00 -8.25 -9.48
C VAL A 64 6.51 -8.80 -10.82
N LYS A 65 7.25 -9.76 -11.39
CA LYS A 65 6.99 -10.31 -12.74
C LYS A 65 5.52 -10.66 -13.03
N ASN A 66 4.76 -11.10 -12.01
CA ASN A 66 3.37 -11.54 -12.13
C ASN A 66 2.40 -10.85 -11.15
N GLY A 67 2.65 -9.59 -10.77
CA GLY A 67 1.74 -8.84 -9.90
C GLY A 67 2.49 -8.00 -8.87
N TYR A 68 2.06 -8.08 -7.61
CA TYR A 68 2.53 -7.20 -6.55
C TYR A 68 2.84 -7.98 -5.26
N ARG A 69 3.84 -7.52 -4.52
CA ARG A 69 4.21 -8.05 -3.20
C ARG A 69 4.30 -6.93 -2.16
N LEU A 70 4.11 -7.28 -0.89
CA LEU A 70 4.44 -6.37 0.21
C LEU A 70 5.95 -6.16 0.26
N ALA A 71 6.38 -4.90 0.35
CA ALA A 71 7.75 -4.52 0.58
C ALA A 71 7.94 -4.26 2.09
N GLY A 72 8.94 -4.90 2.69
CA GLY A 72 9.34 -4.59 4.07
C GLY A 72 9.94 -3.19 4.17
N ARG A 73 9.92 -2.60 5.37
CA ARG A 73 10.79 -1.45 5.66
C ARG A 73 12.23 -1.94 5.55
N VAL A 74 12.95 -1.52 4.51
CA VAL A 74 14.42 -1.50 4.58
C VAL A 74 14.75 -0.34 5.52
N TYR A 75 14.79 -0.61 6.82
CA TYR A 75 15.54 0.28 7.69
C TYR A 75 17.00 0.18 7.23
N LYS A 76 17.52 1.27 6.65
CA LYS A 76 18.96 1.51 6.72
C LYS A 76 19.24 1.72 8.21
N ASP A 77 20.02 0.83 8.80
CA ASP A 77 20.77 1.13 10.03
C ASP A 77 21.58 2.42 9.87
#